data_AF-A0A976LH48-F1
#
_entry.id   AF-A0A976LH48-F1
#
_cell.length_a   1.000
_cell.length_b   1.000
_cell.length_c   1.000
_cell.angle_alpha   90.00
_cell.angle_beta   90.00
_cell.angle_gamma   90.00
#
_symmetry.space_group_name_H-M   'P 1'
#
loop_
_entity.id
_entity.type
_entity.pdbx_description
1 polymer ?
#
loop_
_entity_poly.entity_id
_entity_poly.type
_entity_poly.pdbx_seq_one_letter_code
_entity_poly.pdbx_strand_id
1 'polypeptide(L)'
;MKYFLIGSVSLASVCLYGRTSGRKVSVFVQSLFSSMQSAGKIVLMLAICNTSCSKTPEPAENSSQRNRVVSSQVREQLLEGAISVLGRLDDFDESAAYTQVFDRINQWSHAGEVAPQWKVDPLVESLPESLQSFVSQEAIGLTTFDATTDVVTLRDQRWLADIASTVPGDAIEELDVAKRLFEWTVRSLAIDTDPPFQSSPTNPGSRWYLQGEIVLSGRASPAQRAWIFLELLRHAGLSGVMLATPSSDRQGLSKPWIPALISGGEAYLFDSAYGMPIPGPLGHGIATAREAFQDPAILQQLDLSDRPYSVTALELSSVKALVCATPASLSRRMAAIDANLAGGMGIDLAIDASFVANTAVASLPGEQTPDRGGLWLFPFEVLRNRLERGELIANTVASELAVMTLGFSDASRGGRPSRSGTQKTIRPLFAARVREFRGDLDGPAGAKSAYLLARPSEEMIRNFAQRVPPQQAEIFSRLYERMKQDATYRLGILTLKEKQFDAAIDYLERMTLQSTPDGPWNDPARLALAQAMEATGRIQKAIQLLESDESPQRFGSRVEAARLRKIPDIEPKVSDSSPSALPKGT
;
A
#
# COMPACT_ATOMS: atom_id res chain seq x y z
N MET A 1 0.82 -38.37 1.97
CA MET A 1 1.71 -38.70 3.09
C MET A 1 2.71 -37.56 3.22
N LYS A 2 2.70 -36.88 4.37
CA LYS A 2 3.43 -35.63 4.67
C LYS A 2 4.94 -35.90 4.75
N TYR A 3 5.78 -34.99 4.21
CA TYR A 3 6.93 -34.39 4.91
C TYR A 3 7.74 -33.38 4.05
N PHE A 4 8.04 -32.24 4.69
CA PHE A 4 9.15 -31.29 4.52
C PHE A 4 9.38 -30.51 3.21
N LEU A 5 8.94 -29.23 3.21
CA LEU A 5 9.84 -28.10 2.91
C LEU A 5 9.64 -27.04 4.00
N ILE A 6 10.65 -26.88 4.85
CA ILE A 6 10.79 -25.74 5.76
C ILE A 6 11.71 -24.73 5.04
N GLY A 7 11.09 -23.72 4.43
CA GLY A 7 11.71 -22.40 4.32
C GLY A 7 11.29 -21.63 5.56
N SER A 8 12.25 -21.02 6.24
CA SER A 8 12.07 -20.27 7.48
C SER A 8 11.08 -19.11 7.30
N VAL A 9 9.81 -19.38 7.56
CA VAL A 9 8.78 -18.40 7.89
C VAL A 9 8.76 -18.31 9.40
N SER A 10 9.02 -17.11 9.93
CA SER A 10 8.92 -16.82 11.35
C SER A 10 7.48 -17.07 11.83
N LEU A 11 7.29 -18.14 12.61
CA LEU A 11 6.05 -18.42 13.33
C LEU A 11 5.90 -17.41 14.47
N ALA A 12 5.10 -16.37 14.27
CA ALA A 12 4.55 -15.59 15.36
C ALA A 12 3.45 -16.40 16.05
N SER A 13 3.65 -16.74 17.32
CA SER A 13 2.68 -17.42 18.17
C SER A 13 1.38 -16.61 18.30
N VAL A 14 0.27 -17.21 17.88
CA VAL A 14 -1.08 -16.73 18.15
C VAL A 14 -1.42 -17.03 19.61
N CYS A 15 -1.45 -16.01 20.47
CA CYS A 15 -2.02 -16.11 21.80
C CYS A 15 -3.55 -15.95 21.72
N LEU A 16 -4.27 -17.07 21.78
CA LEU A 16 -5.72 -17.12 21.97
C LEU A 16 -6.07 -16.75 23.42
N TYR A 17 -6.65 -15.57 23.64
CA TYR A 17 -7.39 -15.27 24.86
C TYR A 17 -8.85 -15.72 24.70
N GLY A 18 -9.16 -16.92 25.18
CA GLY A 18 -10.52 -17.44 25.28
C GLY A 18 -11.01 -17.38 26.73
N ARG A 19 -11.92 -16.44 27.01
CA ARG A 19 -12.64 -16.36 28.29
C ARG A 19 -13.78 -17.38 28.24
N THR A 20 -13.69 -18.48 28.99
CA THR A 20 -14.85 -19.34 29.28
C THR A 20 -14.99 -19.59 30.78
N SER A 21 -16.26 -19.56 31.16
CA SER A 21 -16.81 -19.60 32.50
C SER A 21 -16.45 -20.86 33.31
N GLY A 22 -16.10 -20.63 34.58
CA GLY A 22 -16.50 -21.42 35.74
C GLY A 22 -16.50 -22.95 35.64
N ARG A 23 -15.43 -23.57 36.18
CA ARG A 23 -15.54 -24.72 37.11
C ARG A 23 -14.18 -24.97 37.78
N LYS A 24 -14.17 -24.99 39.11
CA LYS A 24 -13.02 -25.35 39.95
C LYS A 24 -12.68 -26.82 39.75
N VAL A 25 -11.43 -27.13 39.41
CA VAL A 25 -10.79 -28.42 39.72
C VAL A 25 -9.34 -28.15 40.09
N SER A 26 -8.95 -28.56 41.29
CA SER A 26 -7.59 -28.52 41.83
C SER A 26 -6.93 -29.87 41.59
N VAL A 27 -5.79 -29.94 40.89
CA VAL A 27 -4.82 -31.06 41.03
C VAL A 27 -3.38 -30.59 40.76
N PHE A 28 -2.57 -30.69 41.82
CA PHE A 28 -1.16 -31.08 41.93
C PHE A 28 -0.31 -31.22 40.63
N VAL A 29 0.81 -30.49 40.57
CA VAL A 29 1.93 -30.74 39.64
C VAL A 29 3.03 -31.46 40.41
N GLN A 30 3.36 -32.68 39.98
CA GLN A 30 4.46 -33.48 40.50
C GLN A 30 5.47 -33.73 39.38
N SER A 31 6.72 -33.31 39.64
CA SER A 31 7.99 -33.95 39.25
C SER A 31 8.18 -34.52 37.84
N LEU A 32 9.20 -33.99 37.13
CA LEU A 32 10.24 -34.83 36.52
C LEU A 32 11.51 -34.01 36.23
N PHE A 33 12.44 -34.07 37.19
CA PHE A 33 13.87 -33.75 37.06
C PHE A 33 14.66 -34.96 37.57
N SER A 34 15.44 -35.57 36.70
CA SER A 34 16.60 -36.45 36.98
C SER A 34 17.21 -36.77 35.60
N SER A 35 18.52 -36.86 35.36
CA SER A 35 19.67 -37.11 36.21
C SER A 35 20.93 -36.70 35.43
N MET A 36 21.91 -36.08 36.07
CA MET A 36 23.34 -36.29 35.81
C MET A 36 24.16 -35.56 36.90
N GLN A 37 24.59 -36.31 37.91
CA GLN A 37 25.72 -35.97 38.77
C GLN A 37 26.84 -36.95 38.45
N SER A 38 28.08 -36.46 38.31
CA SER A 38 29.24 -37.00 39.04
C SER A 38 30.51 -36.19 38.81
N ALA A 39 31.29 -36.12 39.89
CA ALA A 39 32.69 -35.75 40.04
C ALA A 39 33.05 -34.25 40.07
N GLY A 40 33.17 -33.74 41.30
CA GLY A 40 33.77 -32.44 41.61
C GLY A 40 35.29 -32.48 41.65
N LYS A 41 35.88 -31.28 41.68
CA LYS A 41 37.21 -31.00 42.26
C LYS A 41 37.25 -29.53 42.71
N ILE A 42 37.59 -29.39 43.99
CA ILE A 42 37.85 -28.18 44.75
C ILE A 42 39.22 -27.62 44.32
N VAL A 43 39.32 -26.30 44.07
CA VAL A 43 40.60 -25.57 44.13
C VAL A 43 40.40 -24.29 44.93
N LEU A 44 41.05 -24.28 46.09
CA LEU A 44 41.22 -23.21 47.05
C LEU A 44 42.39 -22.32 46.60
N MET A 45 42.15 -21.03 46.36
CA MET A 45 43.21 -20.05 46.07
C MET A 45 43.48 -19.21 47.33
N LEU A 46 44.69 -19.36 47.85
CA LEU A 46 45.24 -18.64 49.00
C LEU A 46 45.44 -17.15 48.68
N ALA A 47 45.06 -16.31 49.64
CA ALA A 47 45.48 -14.93 49.74
C ALA A 47 46.93 -14.83 50.27
N ILE A 48 47.74 -14.00 49.63
CA ILE A 48 48.98 -13.45 50.20
C ILE A 48 48.83 -11.93 50.22
N CYS A 49 48.71 -11.39 51.43
CA CYS A 49 48.86 -9.96 51.71
C CYS A 49 50.35 -9.60 51.72
N ASN A 50 50.71 -8.51 51.04
CA ASN A 50 51.84 -7.68 51.43
C ASN A 50 51.35 -6.25 51.61
N THR A 51 51.76 -5.66 52.73
CA THR A 51 51.33 -4.40 53.30
C THR A 51 52.05 -3.19 52.69
N SER A 52 51.40 -2.03 52.84
CA SER A 52 51.98 -0.69 53.08
C SER A 52 51.67 0.35 52.00
N CYS A 53 50.69 1.23 52.23
CA CYS A 53 50.93 2.51 52.91
C CYS A 53 49.60 3.27 53.07
N SER A 54 49.44 3.88 54.23
CA SER A 54 48.30 4.65 54.71
C SER A 54 47.89 5.81 53.82
N LYS A 55 46.58 5.93 53.53
CA LYS A 55 45.87 7.21 53.44
C LYS A 55 44.36 6.95 53.64
N THR A 56 43.81 7.56 54.67
CA THR A 56 42.38 7.62 54.98
C THR A 56 41.64 8.19 53.76
N PRO A 57 40.53 7.59 53.27
CA PRO A 57 39.73 8.21 52.22
C PRO A 57 38.94 9.37 52.83
N GLU A 58 39.12 10.56 52.28
CA GLU A 58 38.09 11.60 52.31
C GLU A 58 36.76 11.01 51.77
N PRO A 59 35.60 11.46 52.25
CA PRO A 59 34.32 10.99 51.74
C PRO A 59 34.19 11.43 50.29
N ALA A 60 34.42 10.51 49.36
CA ALA A 60 34.11 10.72 47.96
C ALA A 60 32.61 10.98 47.86
N GLU A 61 32.31 12.18 47.39
CA GLU A 61 30.99 12.70 47.09
C GLU A 61 30.13 11.65 46.39
N ASN A 62 28.86 11.61 46.80
CA ASN A 62 27.78 10.97 46.06
C ASN A 62 27.80 11.42 44.59
N SER A 63 28.55 10.72 43.73
CA SER A 63 28.33 10.77 42.29
C SER A 63 27.10 9.94 42.00
N SER A 64 25.95 10.57 42.27
CA SER A 64 24.66 10.40 41.62
C SER A 64 24.67 9.32 40.54
N GLN A 65 23.83 8.30 40.72
CA GLN A 65 23.24 7.56 39.60
C GLN A 65 22.74 8.60 38.59
N ARG A 66 23.54 8.84 37.54
CA ARG A 66 23.10 9.58 36.38
C ARG A 66 22.07 8.68 35.71
N ASN A 67 20.79 8.91 36.01
CA ASN A 67 19.74 8.66 35.04
C ASN A 67 20.23 9.33 33.75
N ARG A 68 20.71 8.53 32.79
CA ARG A 68 21.01 9.02 31.44
C ARG A 68 19.66 9.36 30.83
N VAL A 69 19.21 10.59 31.08
CA VAL A 69 18.16 11.21 30.27
C VAL A 69 18.72 11.17 28.85
N VAL A 70 18.14 10.31 28.01
CA VAL A 70 18.47 10.26 26.59
C VAL A 70 18.16 11.66 26.04
N SER A 71 19.15 12.33 25.49
CA SER A 71 18.95 13.67 24.92
C SER A 71 17.88 13.62 23.81
N SER A 72 17.08 14.67 23.67
CA SER A 72 16.06 14.80 22.61
C SER A 72 16.62 14.49 21.21
N GLN A 73 17.86 14.91 20.93
CA GLN A 73 18.54 14.63 19.66
C GLN A 73 18.76 13.13 19.39
N VAL A 74 19.13 12.35 20.42
CA VAL A 74 19.31 10.89 20.28
C VAL A 74 17.95 10.22 20.07
N ARG A 75 16.90 10.74 20.72
CA ARG A 75 15.53 10.26 20.56
C ARG A 75 15.05 10.49 19.12
N GLU A 76 15.29 11.67 18.55
CA GLU A 76 15.00 11.98 17.14
C GLU A 76 15.74 11.05 16.17
N GLN A 77 17.05 10.87 16.35
CA GLN A 77 17.88 9.97 15.53
C GLN A 77 17.39 8.51 15.52
N LEU A 78 16.82 8.03 16.63
CA LEU A 78 16.26 6.67 16.69
C LEU A 78 15.05 6.52 15.76
N LEU A 79 14.13 7.50 15.77
CA LEU A 79 12.97 7.49 14.86
C LEU A 79 13.37 7.69 13.41
N GLU A 80 14.18 8.72 13.13
CA GLU A 80 14.66 8.99 11.77
C GLU A 80 15.38 7.77 11.20
N GLY A 81 16.25 7.15 11.99
CA GLY A 81 16.93 5.93 11.62
C GLY A 81 15.98 4.76 11.37
N ALA A 82 14.91 4.61 12.17
CA ALA A 82 13.93 3.54 11.97
C ALA A 82 13.16 3.71 10.65
N ILE A 83 12.62 4.90 10.41
CA ILE A 83 11.84 5.20 9.21
C ILE A 83 12.73 5.20 7.95
N SER A 84 13.98 5.66 8.04
CA SER A 84 14.94 5.62 6.92
C SER A 84 15.22 4.19 6.45
N VAL A 85 15.31 3.23 7.39
CA VAL A 85 15.46 1.79 7.05
C VAL A 85 14.24 1.29 6.30
N LEU A 86 13.02 1.63 6.76
CA LEU A 86 11.77 1.25 6.10
C LEU A 86 11.65 1.82 4.68
N GLY A 87 12.12 3.05 4.49
CA GLY A 87 12.17 3.69 3.18
C GLY A 87 13.10 2.99 2.21
N ARG A 88 14.15 2.30 2.68
CA ARG A 88 15.19 1.65 1.87
C ARG A 88 15.27 0.14 2.03
N LEU A 89 14.15 -0.53 2.30
CA LEU A 89 14.12 -1.98 2.53
C LEU A 89 14.69 -2.83 1.38
N ASP A 90 14.76 -2.29 0.16
CA ASP A 90 15.40 -2.96 -0.97
C ASP A 90 16.92 -3.12 -0.82
N ASP A 91 17.56 -2.36 0.09
CA ASP A 91 18.99 -2.44 0.39
C ASP A 91 19.32 -3.41 1.54
N PHE A 92 18.30 -3.94 2.25
CA PHE A 92 18.48 -4.74 3.46
C PHE A 92 17.96 -6.17 3.34
N ASP A 93 18.45 -7.04 4.22
CA ASP A 93 17.71 -8.23 4.59
C ASP A 93 16.46 -7.81 5.38
N GLU A 94 15.28 -8.21 4.91
CA GLU A 94 14.02 -7.68 5.41
C GLU A 94 13.75 -8.09 6.86
N SER A 95 14.08 -9.34 7.23
CA SER A 95 13.88 -9.82 8.60
C SER A 95 14.78 -9.07 9.57
N ALA A 96 16.06 -8.90 9.22
CA ALA A 96 17.00 -8.15 10.05
C ALA A 96 16.63 -6.66 10.15
N ALA A 97 16.16 -6.06 9.05
CA ALA A 97 15.70 -4.68 9.02
C ALA A 97 14.48 -4.49 9.95
N TYR A 98 13.51 -5.40 9.94
CA TYR A 98 12.33 -5.30 10.81
C TYR A 98 12.70 -5.40 12.29
N THR A 99 13.60 -6.31 12.65
CA THR A 99 14.13 -6.39 14.03
C THR A 99 14.83 -5.08 14.43
N GLN A 100 15.69 -4.55 13.56
CA GLN A 100 16.37 -3.27 13.81
C GLN A 100 15.39 -2.10 13.99
N VAL A 101 14.36 -2.02 13.15
CA VAL A 101 13.32 -0.99 13.26
C VAL A 101 12.57 -1.13 14.57
N PHE A 102 12.14 -2.35 14.92
CA PHE A 102 11.44 -2.63 16.18
C PHE A 102 12.27 -2.23 17.41
N ASP A 103 13.55 -2.58 17.42
CA ASP A 103 14.44 -2.22 18.53
C ASP A 103 14.59 -0.70 18.66
N ARG A 104 14.70 0.02 17.54
CA ARG A 104 14.81 1.49 17.53
C ARG A 104 13.55 2.18 18.04
N ILE A 105 12.37 1.77 17.58
CA ILE A 105 11.11 2.38 18.05
C ILE A 105 10.83 2.07 19.52
N ASN A 106 11.23 0.89 20.01
CA ASN A 106 11.13 0.57 21.43
C ASN A 106 12.12 1.38 22.27
N GLN A 107 13.37 1.52 21.84
CA GLN A 107 14.33 2.39 22.55
C GLN A 107 13.84 3.83 22.59
N TRP A 108 13.27 4.32 21.49
CA TRP A 108 12.66 5.65 21.42
C TRP A 108 11.49 5.80 22.39
N SER A 109 10.61 4.81 22.50
CA SER A 109 9.42 4.86 23.36
C SER A 109 9.78 4.81 24.85
N HIS A 110 10.85 4.10 25.23
CA HIS A 110 11.35 4.06 26.61
C HIS A 110 12.11 5.34 27.01
N ALA A 111 12.57 6.12 26.02
CA ALA A 111 13.36 7.33 26.25
C ALA A 111 12.52 8.57 26.60
N GLY A 112 11.19 8.51 26.55
CA GLY A 112 10.34 9.62 27.00
C GLY A 112 8.84 9.30 26.92
N GLU A 113 8.00 10.26 27.28
CA GLU A 113 6.55 10.05 27.27
C GLU A 113 5.99 9.86 25.85
N VAL A 114 4.96 9.02 25.78
CA VAL A 114 4.27 8.62 24.54
C VAL A 114 2.90 9.31 24.53
N ALA A 115 2.74 10.36 23.72
CA ALA A 115 1.50 11.13 23.51
C ALA A 115 0.59 11.26 24.75
N PRO A 116 0.98 12.04 25.77
CA PRO A 116 0.26 12.11 27.05
C PRO A 116 -1.14 12.72 26.94
N GLN A 117 -1.41 13.52 25.91
CA GLN A 117 -2.70 14.16 25.65
C GLN A 117 -3.62 13.34 24.73
N TRP A 118 -3.18 12.17 24.28
CA TRP A 118 -3.97 11.33 23.39
C TRP A 118 -5.21 10.79 24.11
N LYS A 119 -6.32 10.75 23.37
CA LYS A 119 -7.60 10.18 23.78
C LYS A 119 -8.19 9.40 22.60
N VAL A 120 -9.06 8.44 22.91
CA VAL A 120 -9.84 7.73 21.89
C VAL A 120 -10.73 8.74 21.18
N ASP A 121 -10.72 8.69 19.85
CA ASP A 121 -11.57 9.54 19.01
C ASP A 121 -13.04 9.14 19.19
N PRO A 122 -13.97 10.07 19.49
CA PRO A 122 -15.39 9.75 19.67
C PRO A 122 -16.04 9.03 18.48
N LEU A 123 -15.51 9.21 17.26
CA LEU A 123 -16.06 8.61 16.05
C LEU A 123 -15.96 7.09 16.04
N VAL A 124 -15.21 6.47 16.96
CA VAL A 124 -15.22 5.01 17.17
C VAL A 124 -16.61 4.49 17.54
N GLU A 125 -17.47 5.31 18.15
CA GLU A 125 -18.85 4.94 18.50
C GLU A 125 -19.73 4.74 17.25
N SER A 126 -19.32 5.27 16.10
CA SER A 126 -20.01 5.03 14.82
C SER A 126 -19.81 3.62 14.26
N LEU A 127 -18.85 2.86 14.79
CA LEU A 127 -18.60 1.48 14.37
C LEU A 127 -19.66 0.53 14.95
N PRO A 128 -20.07 -0.50 14.18
CA PRO A 128 -20.84 -1.62 14.73
C PRO A 128 -20.11 -2.28 15.90
N GLU A 129 -20.87 -2.78 16.88
CA GLU A 129 -20.33 -3.44 18.10
C GLU A 129 -19.27 -4.50 17.78
N SER A 130 -19.49 -5.30 16.73
CA SER A 130 -18.55 -6.33 16.27
C SER A 130 -17.15 -5.81 15.88
N LEU A 131 -17.01 -4.52 15.59
CA LEU A 131 -15.76 -3.88 15.18
C LEU A 131 -15.18 -2.94 16.25
N GLN A 132 -15.95 -2.60 17.30
CA GLN A 132 -15.47 -1.69 18.36
C GLN A 132 -14.31 -2.29 19.18
N SER A 133 -14.21 -3.63 19.25
CA SER A 133 -13.10 -4.31 19.94
C SER A 133 -11.72 -3.99 19.36
N PHE A 134 -11.63 -3.63 18.08
CA PHE A 134 -10.37 -3.22 17.44
C PHE A 134 -9.88 -1.84 17.90
N VAL A 135 -10.76 -1.02 18.49
CA VAL A 135 -10.49 0.38 18.85
C VAL A 135 -10.83 0.70 20.30
N SER A 136 -10.91 -0.33 21.15
CA SER A 136 -11.08 -0.12 22.59
C SER A 136 -9.87 0.63 23.17
N GLN A 137 -10.06 1.34 24.28
CA GLN A 137 -8.98 2.03 24.99
C GLN A 137 -7.80 1.07 25.29
N GLU A 138 -8.10 -0.19 25.62
CA GLU A 138 -7.10 -1.23 25.88
C GLU A 138 -6.34 -1.66 24.63
N ALA A 139 -6.96 -1.60 23.45
CA ALA A 139 -6.34 -1.98 22.19
C ALA A 139 -5.46 -0.86 21.61
N ILE A 140 -6.00 0.36 21.51
CA ILE A 140 -5.34 1.47 20.82
C ILE A 140 -4.64 2.46 21.76
N GLY A 141 -4.88 2.37 23.07
CA GLY A 141 -4.23 3.22 24.09
C GLY A 141 -2.90 2.70 24.64
N LEU A 142 -2.46 1.51 24.20
CA LEU A 142 -1.16 0.94 24.61
C LEU A 142 0.01 1.85 24.18
N THR A 143 1.05 1.89 25.00
CA THR A 143 2.30 2.60 24.69
C THR A 143 3.42 1.68 24.18
N THR A 144 3.27 0.36 24.37
CA THR A 144 4.22 -0.67 23.92
C THR A 144 3.94 -1.06 22.47
N PHE A 145 4.99 -1.07 21.65
CA PHE A 145 4.89 -1.44 20.24
C PHE A 145 4.81 -2.96 20.04
N ASP A 146 4.09 -3.37 19.01
CA ASP A 146 3.99 -4.75 18.56
C ASP A 146 4.88 -4.97 17.32
N ALA A 147 5.80 -5.93 17.41
CA ALA A 147 6.78 -6.18 16.36
C ALA A 147 6.16 -6.64 15.03
N THR A 148 4.99 -7.30 15.09
CA THR A 148 4.38 -7.93 13.92
C THR A 148 3.46 -6.99 13.16
N THR A 149 2.83 -6.04 13.86
CA THR A 149 1.80 -5.15 13.31
C THR A 149 2.30 -3.72 13.16
N ASP A 150 3.01 -3.17 14.16
CA ASP A 150 3.41 -1.76 14.09
C ASP A 150 4.53 -1.55 13.07
N VAL A 151 5.50 -2.46 12.96
CA VAL A 151 6.58 -2.35 11.95
C VAL A 151 6.02 -2.44 10.53
N VAL A 152 5.07 -3.36 10.31
CA VAL A 152 4.39 -3.50 9.01
C VAL A 152 3.55 -2.26 8.71
N THR A 153 2.85 -1.71 9.69
CA THR A 153 2.09 -0.47 9.53
C THR A 153 3.01 0.69 9.15
N LEU A 154 4.10 0.90 9.89
CA LEU A 154 5.06 1.97 9.61
C LEU A 154 5.67 1.82 8.22
N ARG A 155 5.97 0.59 7.79
CA ARG A 155 6.45 0.30 6.43
C ARG A 155 5.44 0.74 5.39
N ASP A 156 4.20 0.31 5.54
CA ASP A 156 3.13 0.57 4.58
C ASP A 156 2.88 2.08 4.47
N GLN A 157 2.81 2.77 5.62
CA GLN A 157 2.65 4.22 5.65
C GLN A 157 3.86 4.94 5.06
N ARG A 158 5.09 4.43 5.26
CA ARG A 158 6.28 4.99 4.61
C ARG A 158 6.20 4.90 3.09
N TRP A 159 5.79 3.75 2.55
CA TRP A 159 5.66 3.61 1.10
C TRP A 159 4.57 4.51 0.51
N LEU A 160 3.44 4.67 1.21
CA LEU A 160 2.39 5.59 0.79
C LEU A 160 2.84 7.05 0.83
N ALA A 161 3.59 7.45 1.86
CA ALA A 161 4.23 8.76 1.93
C ALA A 161 5.21 9.01 0.76
N ASP A 162 6.04 8.03 0.43
CA ASP A 162 6.95 8.10 -0.73
C ASP A 162 6.16 8.35 -2.03
N ILE A 163 5.07 7.60 -2.25
CA ILE A 163 4.19 7.79 -3.41
C ILE A 163 3.57 9.19 -3.39
N ALA A 164 2.99 9.60 -2.26
CA ALA A 164 2.31 10.88 -2.11
C ALA A 164 3.25 12.09 -2.31
N SER A 165 4.53 11.95 -1.95
CA SER A 165 5.53 13.00 -2.17
C SER A 165 6.02 13.11 -3.62
N THR A 166 5.98 12.02 -4.39
CA THR A 166 6.61 11.93 -5.72
C THR A 166 5.62 12.06 -6.86
N VAL A 167 4.41 11.54 -6.69
CA VAL A 167 3.37 11.52 -7.73
C VAL A 167 2.85 12.91 -8.11
N PRO A 168 2.61 13.84 -7.16
CA PRO A 168 2.12 15.16 -7.50
C PRO A 168 3.08 15.93 -8.41
N GLY A 169 4.38 15.67 -8.35
CA GLY A 169 5.39 16.33 -9.19
C GLY A 169 5.40 17.84 -8.96
N ASP A 170 5.10 18.61 -10.00
CA ASP A 170 5.00 20.07 -9.97
C ASP A 170 3.59 20.62 -9.67
N ALA A 171 2.63 19.77 -9.31
CA ALA A 171 1.30 20.23 -8.92
C ALA A 171 1.36 21.05 -7.62
N ILE A 172 0.72 22.22 -7.64
CA ILE A 172 0.64 23.14 -6.48
C ILE A 172 -0.78 23.13 -5.92
N GLU A 173 -1.79 23.22 -6.79
CA GLU A 173 -3.20 23.27 -6.37
C GLU A 173 -3.67 21.92 -5.84
N GLU A 174 -4.40 21.94 -4.72
CA GLU A 174 -4.86 20.72 -4.02
C GLU A 174 -5.65 19.77 -4.94
N LEU A 175 -6.49 20.33 -5.83
CA LEU A 175 -7.28 19.54 -6.77
C LEU A 175 -6.42 18.85 -7.83
N ASP A 176 -5.35 19.50 -8.30
CA ASP A 176 -4.39 18.92 -9.24
C ASP A 176 -3.56 17.82 -8.58
N VAL A 177 -3.14 18.04 -7.32
CA VAL A 177 -2.47 17.02 -6.50
C VAL A 177 -3.38 15.79 -6.36
N ALA A 178 -4.63 15.97 -5.93
CA ALA A 178 -5.60 14.89 -5.79
C ALA A 178 -5.87 14.16 -7.10
N LYS A 179 -6.03 14.90 -8.21
CA LYS A 179 -6.21 14.31 -9.54
C LYS A 179 -5.03 13.41 -9.93
N ARG A 180 -3.79 13.88 -9.76
CA ARG A 180 -2.57 13.10 -10.07
C ARG A 180 -2.45 11.85 -9.19
N LEU A 181 -2.78 11.96 -7.91
CA LEU A 181 -2.79 10.81 -6.98
C LEU A 181 -3.86 9.79 -7.36
N PHE A 182 -5.05 10.24 -7.77
CA PHE A 182 -6.11 9.37 -8.24
C PHE A 182 -5.73 8.67 -9.56
N GLU A 183 -5.21 9.41 -10.53
CA GLU A 183 -4.70 8.84 -11.79
C GLU A 183 -3.60 7.81 -11.54
N TRP A 184 -2.67 8.08 -10.61
CA TRP A 184 -1.68 7.10 -10.19
C TRP A 184 -2.33 5.87 -9.58
N THR A 185 -3.35 6.03 -8.72
CA THR A 185 -4.06 4.93 -8.07
C THR A 185 -4.69 4.01 -9.11
N VAL A 186 -5.45 4.56 -10.06
CA VAL A 186 -6.14 3.79 -11.10
C VAL A 186 -5.14 3.09 -12.02
N ARG A 187 -4.08 3.77 -12.44
CA ARG A 187 -3.06 3.23 -13.35
C ARG A 187 -2.15 2.19 -12.68
N SER A 188 -1.83 2.38 -11.41
CA SER A 188 -0.87 1.55 -10.69
C SER A 188 -1.51 0.32 -10.05
N LEU A 189 -2.80 0.40 -9.72
CA LEU A 189 -3.57 -0.67 -9.10
C LEU A 189 -4.61 -1.18 -10.09
N ALA A 190 -4.29 -2.26 -10.80
CA ALA A 190 -5.22 -2.88 -11.74
C ALA A 190 -6.49 -3.32 -11.02
N ILE A 191 -7.65 -2.97 -11.58
CA ILE A 191 -8.93 -3.27 -10.93
C ILE A 191 -9.21 -4.77 -10.95
N ASP A 192 -9.72 -5.29 -9.85
CA ASP A 192 -10.15 -6.67 -9.72
C ASP A 192 -11.49 -6.77 -8.98
N THR A 193 -12.11 -7.93 -9.02
CA THR A 193 -13.32 -8.29 -8.28
C THR A 193 -13.05 -8.68 -6.84
N ASP A 194 -11.99 -8.16 -6.21
CA ASP A 194 -11.62 -8.49 -4.82
C ASP A 194 -12.69 -8.06 -3.80
N PRO A 195 -12.61 -8.52 -2.54
CA PRO A 195 -13.51 -8.05 -1.50
C PRO A 195 -13.68 -6.52 -1.47
N PRO A 196 -14.91 -6.02 -1.19
CA PRO A 196 -16.03 -6.73 -0.57
C PRO A 196 -16.99 -7.42 -1.56
N PHE A 197 -16.62 -7.57 -2.83
CA PHE A 197 -17.42 -8.33 -3.78
C PHE A 197 -17.61 -9.78 -3.30
N GLN A 198 -18.78 -10.36 -3.64
CA GLN A 198 -19.11 -11.73 -3.25
C GLN A 198 -18.11 -12.72 -3.87
N SER A 199 -17.72 -13.72 -3.09
CA SER A 199 -16.88 -14.81 -3.57
C SER A 199 -17.56 -15.56 -4.73
N SER A 200 -16.76 -15.96 -5.71
CA SER A 200 -17.13 -16.79 -6.84
C SER A 200 -16.06 -17.88 -7.08
N PRO A 201 -16.28 -18.85 -7.97
CA PRO A 201 -15.24 -19.82 -8.33
C PRO A 201 -13.96 -19.18 -8.89
N THR A 202 -14.08 -17.99 -9.52
CA THR A 202 -12.95 -17.24 -10.08
C THR A 202 -12.40 -16.17 -9.14
N ASN A 203 -13.13 -15.85 -8.06
CA ASN A 203 -12.72 -14.93 -7.01
C ASN A 203 -13.01 -15.56 -5.63
N PRO A 204 -12.03 -16.19 -4.97
CA PRO A 204 -12.26 -16.85 -3.67
C PRO A 204 -12.61 -15.86 -2.53
N GLY A 205 -12.53 -14.54 -2.77
CA GLY A 205 -12.81 -13.52 -1.76
C GLY A 205 -11.83 -13.59 -0.59
N SER A 206 -10.57 -13.93 -0.87
CA SER A 206 -9.48 -14.02 0.10
C SER A 206 -8.51 -12.84 0.07
N ARG A 207 -8.69 -11.90 -0.87
CA ARG A 207 -7.83 -10.71 -1.04
C ARG A 207 -8.17 -9.56 -0.08
N TRP A 208 -8.31 -9.88 1.20
CA TRP A 208 -8.40 -8.90 2.29
C TRP A 208 -7.01 -8.36 2.62
N TYR A 209 -6.40 -7.62 1.69
CA TYR A 209 -5.00 -7.18 1.77
C TYR A 209 -4.79 -5.92 2.61
N LEU A 210 -3.62 -5.84 3.26
CA LEU A 210 -3.11 -4.62 3.89
C LEU A 210 -2.55 -3.67 2.83
N GLN A 211 -2.38 -2.39 3.18
CA GLN A 211 -2.02 -1.34 2.22
C GLN A 211 -0.72 -1.65 1.46
N GLY A 212 0.32 -2.13 2.13
CA GLY A 212 1.59 -2.51 1.51
C GLY A 212 1.46 -3.67 0.53
N GLU A 213 0.62 -4.66 0.85
CA GLU A 213 0.34 -5.80 -0.02
C GLU A 213 -0.46 -5.37 -1.26
N ILE A 214 -1.40 -4.42 -1.10
CA ILE A 214 -2.15 -3.82 -2.21
C ILE A 214 -1.19 -3.11 -3.17
N VAL A 215 -0.32 -2.22 -2.69
CA VAL A 215 0.60 -1.48 -3.57
C VAL A 215 1.69 -2.35 -4.19
N LEU A 216 2.14 -3.40 -3.48
CA LEU A 216 3.10 -4.37 -4.03
C LEU A 216 2.47 -5.26 -5.11
N SER A 217 1.33 -5.89 -4.81
CA SER A 217 0.61 -6.71 -5.79
C SER A 217 0.16 -5.87 -6.98
N GLY A 218 -0.15 -4.60 -6.74
CA GLY A 218 -0.53 -3.66 -7.78
C GLY A 218 -1.87 -3.98 -8.42
N ARG A 219 -2.74 -4.63 -7.65
CA ARG A 219 -4.12 -4.99 -7.98
C ARG A 219 -5.01 -4.62 -6.80
N ALA A 220 -6.24 -4.20 -7.09
CA ALA A 220 -7.15 -3.70 -6.07
C ALA A 220 -8.62 -3.80 -6.49
N SER A 221 -9.52 -4.11 -5.55
CA SER A 221 -10.95 -3.79 -5.71
C SER A 221 -11.19 -2.28 -5.76
N PRO A 222 -12.37 -1.83 -6.22
CA PRO A 222 -12.82 -0.45 -6.03
C PRO A 222 -12.65 0.09 -4.61
N ALA A 223 -12.94 -0.73 -3.59
CA ALA A 223 -12.76 -0.35 -2.19
C ALA A 223 -11.28 -0.21 -1.85
N GLN A 224 -10.42 -1.14 -2.26
CA GLN A 224 -8.97 -1.02 -2.05
C GLN A 224 -8.37 0.19 -2.76
N ARG A 225 -8.81 0.49 -4.00
CA ARG A 225 -8.42 1.73 -4.70
C ARG A 225 -8.84 2.97 -3.92
N ALA A 226 -10.08 3.02 -3.43
CA ALA A 226 -10.55 4.13 -2.60
C ALA A 226 -9.72 4.27 -1.32
N TRP A 227 -9.40 3.15 -0.64
CA TRP A 227 -8.57 3.15 0.55
C TRP A 227 -7.18 3.74 0.27
N ILE A 228 -6.47 3.22 -0.73
CA ILE A 228 -5.14 3.72 -1.07
C ILE A 228 -5.21 5.20 -1.48
N PHE A 229 -6.20 5.60 -2.28
CA PHE A 229 -6.35 7.00 -2.68
C PHE A 229 -6.55 7.93 -1.47
N LEU A 230 -7.42 7.56 -0.52
CA LEU A 230 -7.66 8.37 0.68
C LEU A 230 -6.43 8.46 1.59
N GLU A 231 -5.63 7.38 1.70
CA GLU A 231 -4.36 7.42 2.43
C GLU A 231 -3.32 8.29 1.71
N LEU A 232 -3.27 8.27 0.38
CA LEU A 232 -2.38 9.13 -0.40
C LEU A 232 -2.76 10.61 -0.27
N LEU A 233 -4.06 10.94 -0.26
CA LEU A 233 -4.50 12.31 0.04
C LEU A 233 -4.01 12.74 1.42
N ARG A 234 -4.16 11.87 2.42
CA ARG A 234 -3.72 12.15 3.79
C ARG A 234 -2.23 12.49 3.84
N HIS A 235 -1.38 11.63 3.28
CA HIS A 235 0.09 11.86 3.20
C HIS A 235 0.49 13.07 2.34
N ALA A 236 -0.40 13.56 1.49
CA ALA A 236 -0.20 14.81 0.74
C ALA A 236 -0.67 16.05 1.53
N GLY A 237 -1.08 15.89 2.80
CA GLY A 237 -1.63 16.95 3.63
C GLY A 237 -3.08 17.33 3.27
N LEU A 238 -3.78 16.50 2.48
CA LEU A 238 -5.14 16.76 2.01
C LEU A 238 -6.16 15.95 2.81
N SER A 239 -7.35 16.52 2.97
CA SER A 239 -8.48 15.84 3.62
C SER A 239 -9.30 15.05 2.60
N GLY A 240 -9.51 13.76 2.85
CA GLY A 240 -10.36 12.92 2.02
C GLY A 240 -11.29 12.04 2.85
N VAL A 241 -12.47 11.74 2.30
CA VAL A 241 -13.45 10.84 2.92
C VAL A 241 -14.08 9.90 1.90
N MET A 242 -14.59 8.76 2.36
CA MET A 242 -15.48 7.92 1.58
C MET A 242 -16.91 8.44 1.73
N LEU A 243 -17.57 8.79 0.63
CA LEU A 243 -18.98 9.13 0.63
C LEU A 243 -19.84 7.87 0.65
N ALA A 244 -20.97 7.92 1.34
CA ALA A 244 -21.91 6.82 1.41
C ALA A 244 -23.35 7.27 1.27
N THR A 245 -24.15 6.54 0.49
CA THR A 245 -25.58 6.79 0.38
C THR A 245 -26.35 6.02 1.45
N PRO A 246 -27.58 6.42 1.80
CA PRO A 246 -28.43 5.63 2.69
C PRO A 246 -28.65 4.23 2.11
N SER A 247 -28.55 3.19 2.93
CA SER A 247 -29.00 1.86 2.54
C SER A 247 -30.49 1.71 2.82
N SER A 248 -31.17 0.94 1.98
CA SER A 248 -32.53 0.46 2.23
C SER A 248 -32.57 -0.79 3.11
N ASP A 249 -31.42 -1.28 3.57
CA ASP A 249 -31.34 -2.47 4.44
C ASP A 249 -31.89 -2.22 5.84
N ARG A 250 -32.31 -3.31 6.50
CA ARG A 250 -32.86 -3.30 7.86
C ARG A 250 -31.81 -3.05 8.94
N GLN A 251 -30.52 -3.05 8.60
CA GLN A 251 -29.42 -2.87 9.55
C GLN A 251 -29.03 -1.38 9.68
N GLY A 252 -29.52 -0.52 8.79
CA GLY A 252 -29.34 0.93 8.85
C GLY A 252 -27.92 1.39 8.52
N LEU A 253 -27.08 0.51 7.96
CA LEU A 253 -25.71 0.87 7.56
C LEU A 253 -25.75 1.70 6.28
N SER A 254 -24.87 2.68 6.13
CA SER A 254 -24.77 3.41 4.86
C SER A 254 -23.98 2.59 3.83
N LYS A 255 -24.37 2.67 2.56
CA LYS A 255 -23.70 2.00 1.45
C LYS A 255 -22.55 2.87 0.95
N PRO A 256 -21.27 2.47 1.09
CA PRO A 256 -20.16 3.23 0.53
C PRO A 256 -20.33 3.38 -0.98
N TRP A 257 -20.11 4.60 -1.48
CA TRP A 257 -20.24 4.96 -2.89
C TRP A 257 -18.87 5.27 -3.51
N ILE A 258 -18.27 6.43 -3.23
CA ILE A 258 -17.00 6.87 -3.83
C ILE A 258 -16.16 7.73 -2.87
N PRO A 259 -14.83 7.75 -3.00
CA PRO A 259 -13.99 8.71 -2.29
C PRO A 259 -14.17 10.15 -2.80
N ALA A 260 -13.94 11.11 -1.92
CA ALA A 260 -13.96 12.53 -2.22
C ALA A 260 -12.81 13.29 -1.55
N LEU A 261 -12.27 14.28 -2.26
CA LEU A 261 -11.37 15.30 -1.70
C LEU A 261 -12.21 16.40 -1.06
N ILE A 262 -11.86 16.82 0.15
CA ILE A 262 -12.42 17.99 0.82
C ILE A 262 -11.47 19.16 0.64
N SER A 263 -11.87 20.15 -0.15
CA SER A 263 -11.06 21.34 -0.45
C SER A 263 -11.96 22.54 -0.72
N GLY A 264 -11.59 23.72 -0.23
CA GLY A 264 -12.34 24.95 -0.45
C GLY A 264 -13.79 24.94 0.07
N GLY A 265 -14.12 24.07 1.04
CA GLY A 265 -15.50 23.88 1.53
C GLY A 265 -16.39 23.02 0.63
N GLU A 266 -15.80 22.35 -0.36
CA GLU A 266 -16.47 21.47 -1.30
C GLU A 266 -15.93 20.03 -1.22
N ALA A 267 -16.75 19.07 -1.66
CA ALA A 267 -16.39 17.66 -1.73
C ALA A 267 -16.29 17.19 -3.20
N TYR A 268 -15.07 17.10 -3.75
CA TYR A 268 -14.81 16.72 -5.15
C TYR A 268 -14.83 15.20 -5.33
N LEU A 269 -15.51 14.72 -6.37
CA LEU A 269 -15.94 13.33 -6.52
C LEU A 269 -15.00 12.49 -7.41
N PHE A 270 -14.57 11.32 -6.91
CA PHE A 270 -13.67 10.41 -7.62
C PHE A 270 -14.20 8.97 -7.63
N ASP A 271 -14.63 8.44 -8.78
CA ASP A 271 -15.18 7.10 -8.86
C ASP A 271 -14.09 6.04 -9.03
N SER A 272 -13.72 5.36 -7.94
CA SER A 272 -12.67 4.34 -7.93
C SER A 272 -13.05 3.05 -8.68
N ALA A 273 -14.35 2.80 -8.92
CA ALA A 273 -14.83 1.68 -9.70
C ALA A 273 -14.80 1.97 -11.20
N TYR A 274 -15.23 3.17 -11.62
CA TYR A 274 -15.15 3.62 -13.00
C TYR A 274 -13.72 4.09 -13.37
N GLY A 275 -12.87 4.29 -12.38
CA GLY A 275 -11.48 4.69 -12.56
C GLY A 275 -11.33 6.10 -13.11
N MET A 276 -12.28 7.00 -12.81
CA MET A 276 -12.29 8.38 -13.29
C MET A 276 -12.81 9.36 -12.23
N PRO A 277 -12.31 10.60 -12.18
CA PRO A 277 -13.02 11.69 -11.53
C PRO A 277 -14.40 11.88 -12.16
N ILE A 278 -15.41 12.28 -11.37
CA ILE A 278 -16.71 12.63 -11.96
C ILE A 278 -16.55 13.96 -12.69
N PRO A 279 -16.84 14.05 -14.01
CA PRO A 279 -16.67 15.29 -14.75
C PRO A 279 -17.59 16.38 -14.21
N GLY A 280 -17.06 17.59 -14.02
CA GLY A 280 -17.84 18.74 -13.61
C GLY A 280 -18.86 19.21 -14.66
N PRO A 281 -19.58 20.31 -14.38
CA PRO A 281 -20.53 20.89 -15.32
C PRO A 281 -19.95 21.07 -16.72
N LEU A 282 -20.73 20.70 -17.74
CA LEU A 282 -20.31 20.71 -19.16
C LEU A 282 -19.09 19.82 -19.48
N GLY A 283 -18.70 18.91 -18.58
CA GLY A 283 -17.53 18.05 -18.75
C GLY A 283 -16.20 18.73 -18.39
N HIS A 284 -16.23 19.89 -17.73
CA HIS A 284 -15.04 20.62 -17.31
C HIS A 284 -14.74 20.41 -15.83
N GLY A 285 -13.47 20.19 -15.50
CA GLY A 285 -13.03 20.01 -14.12
C GLY A 285 -13.60 18.74 -13.47
N ILE A 286 -13.59 18.72 -12.14
CA ILE A 286 -14.10 17.62 -11.32
C ILE A 286 -15.33 18.13 -10.58
N ALA A 287 -16.44 17.39 -10.67
CA ALA A 287 -17.68 17.74 -10.01
C ALA A 287 -17.55 17.65 -8.49
N THR A 288 -18.26 18.55 -7.80
CA THR A 288 -18.48 18.48 -6.36
C THR A 288 -19.79 17.75 -6.02
N ALA A 289 -19.92 17.27 -4.77
CA ALA A 289 -21.16 16.72 -4.25
C ALA A 289 -22.33 17.73 -4.33
N ARG A 290 -22.06 19.02 -4.11
CA ARG A 290 -23.07 20.08 -4.19
C ARG A 290 -23.54 20.31 -5.62
N GLU A 291 -22.62 20.36 -6.58
CA GLU A 291 -22.97 20.47 -8.00
C GLU A 291 -23.79 19.26 -8.45
N ALA A 292 -23.35 18.03 -8.14
CA ALA A 292 -24.07 16.81 -8.51
C ALA A 292 -25.46 16.70 -7.87
N PHE A 293 -25.67 17.32 -6.70
CA PHE A 293 -26.97 17.44 -6.06
C PHE A 293 -27.88 18.46 -6.77
N GLN A 294 -27.32 19.58 -7.23
CA GLN A 294 -28.05 20.66 -7.89
C GLN A 294 -28.41 20.34 -9.34
N ASP A 295 -27.52 19.65 -10.06
CA ASP A 295 -27.68 19.29 -11.46
C ASP A 295 -27.60 17.76 -11.67
N PRO A 296 -28.75 17.08 -11.84
CA PRO A 296 -28.79 15.66 -12.13
C PRO A 296 -28.01 15.25 -13.39
N ALA A 297 -27.79 16.16 -14.34
CA ALA A 297 -27.05 15.87 -15.58
C ALA A 297 -25.59 15.44 -15.30
N ILE A 298 -25.01 15.86 -14.17
CA ILE A 298 -23.64 15.52 -13.76
C ILE A 298 -23.48 14.02 -13.47
N LEU A 299 -24.49 13.37 -12.91
CA LEU A 299 -24.45 11.91 -12.71
C LEU A 299 -25.04 11.17 -13.91
N GLN A 300 -26.05 11.72 -14.58
CA GLN A 300 -26.67 11.12 -15.77
C GLN A 300 -25.72 11.01 -16.96
N GLN A 301 -24.69 11.87 -17.08
CA GLN A 301 -23.66 11.70 -18.11
C GLN A 301 -22.84 10.40 -17.95
N LEU A 302 -22.91 9.74 -16.79
CA LEU A 302 -22.30 8.44 -16.53
C LEU A 302 -23.25 7.27 -16.85
N ASP A 303 -24.48 7.55 -17.26
CA ASP A 303 -25.45 6.52 -17.65
C ASP A 303 -24.99 5.80 -18.92
N LEU A 304 -25.20 4.49 -18.94
CA LEU A 304 -25.09 3.66 -20.12
C LEU A 304 -26.48 3.22 -20.56
N SER A 305 -26.67 3.00 -21.86
CA SER A 305 -27.97 2.65 -22.45
C SER A 305 -28.63 1.41 -21.82
N ASP A 306 -27.82 0.49 -21.31
CA ASP A 306 -28.19 -0.78 -20.67
C ASP A 306 -28.05 -0.73 -19.15
N ARG A 307 -27.51 0.35 -18.58
CA ARG A 307 -27.19 0.46 -17.15
C ARG A 307 -27.14 1.92 -16.69
N PRO A 308 -28.15 2.40 -15.94
CA PRO A 308 -28.05 3.71 -15.30
C PRO A 308 -26.96 3.70 -14.22
N TYR A 309 -26.40 4.87 -13.95
CA TYR A 309 -25.46 5.09 -12.87
C TYR A 309 -26.14 4.83 -11.52
N SER A 310 -25.37 4.29 -10.56
CA SER A 310 -25.95 3.66 -9.36
C SER A 310 -26.43 4.62 -8.27
N VAL A 311 -26.13 5.92 -8.41
CA VAL A 311 -26.51 6.96 -7.44
C VAL A 311 -27.19 8.10 -8.18
N THR A 312 -28.28 8.59 -7.60
CA THR A 312 -29.05 9.71 -8.11
C THR A 312 -28.76 10.99 -7.34
N ALA A 313 -29.04 12.16 -7.94
CA ALA A 313 -28.92 13.44 -7.27
C ALA A 313 -29.74 13.52 -5.97
N LEU A 314 -30.93 12.91 -5.93
CA LEU A 314 -31.78 12.91 -4.74
C LEU A 314 -31.12 12.21 -3.54
N GLU A 315 -30.41 11.10 -3.76
CA GLU A 315 -29.71 10.38 -2.69
C GLU A 315 -28.58 11.21 -2.06
N LEU A 316 -28.06 12.23 -2.77
CA LEU A 316 -27.02 13.10 -2.25
C LEU A 316 -27.51 14.02 -1.13
N SER A 317 -28.81 14.25 -0.98
CA SER A 317 -29.35 15.09 0.11
C SER A 317 -29.06 14.53 1.51
N SER A 318 -28.75 13.24 1.60
CA SER A 318 -28.52 12.49 2.85
C SER A 318 -27.21 11.70 2.82
N VAL A 319 -26.29 12.06 1.91
CA VAL A 319 -24.98 11.41 1.79
C VAL A 319 -24.17 11.59 3.09
N LYS A 320 -23.48 10.54 3.52
CA LYS A 320 -22.61 10.55 4.70
C LYS A 320 -21.14 10.72 4.30
N ALA A 321 -20.35 11.31 5.20
CA ALA A 321 -18.90 11.36 5.12
C ALA A 321 -18.30 10.31 6.07
N LEU A 322 -17.65 9.29 5.50
CA LEU A 322 -17.00 8.22 6.24
C LEU A 322 -15.48 8.38 6.19
N VAL A 323 -14.86 8.61 7.34
CA VAL A 323 -13.41 8.80 7.45
C VAL A 323 -12.68 7.46 7.30
N CYS A 324 -11.68 7.45 6.44
CA CYS A 324 -10.78 6.31 6.32
C CYS A 324 -9.77 6.32 7.48
N ALA A 325 -9.95 5.41 8.43
CA ALA A 325 -9.04 5.23 9.56
C ALA A 325 -8.80 3.74 9.82
N THR A 326 -7.69 3.45 10.49
CA THR A 326 -7.34 2.11 10.97
C THR A 326 -7.17 2.15 12.50
N PRO A 327 -7.22 0.99 13.19
CA PRO A 327 -6.83 0.95 14.60
C PRO A 327 -5.47 1.58 14.88
N ALA A 328 -4.51 1.39 13.98
CA ALA A 328 -3.19 1.99 14.11
C ALA A 328 -3.24 3.52 14.01
N SER A 329 -3.93 4.09 13.02
CA SER A 329 -4.00 5.55 12.85
C SER A 329 -4.79 6.25 13.95
N LEU A 330 -5.63 5.52 14.68
CA LEU A 330 -6.33 6.00 15.88
C LEU A 330 -5.52 5.79 17.17
N SER A 331 -4.40 5.06 17.12
CA SER A 331 -3.67 4.63 18.30
C SER A 331 -2.76 5.70 18.89
N ARG A 332 -2.56 5.60 20.22
CA ARG A 332 -1.63 6.43 20.98
C ARG A 332 -0.20 6.32 20.47
N ARG A 333 0.21 5.13 20.02
CA ARG A 333 1.58 4.87 19.53
C ARG A 333 1.86 5.60 18.25
N MET A 334 0.95 5.52 17.29
CA MET A 334 1.09 6.22 16.01
C MET A 334 1.02 7.73 16.22
N ALA A 335 0.09 8.23 17.04
CA ALA A 335 0.04 9.65 17.42
C ALA A 335 1.34 10.15 18.08
N ALA A 336 1.99 9.31 18.88
CA ALA A 336 3.26 9.67 19.49
C ALA A 336 4.41 9.72 18.47
N ILE A 337 4.49 8.76 17.54
CA ILE A 337 5.51 8.81 16.47
C ILE A 337 5.25 10.04 15.60
N ASP A 338 4.01 10.25 15.16
CA ASP A 338 3.60 11.35 14.28
C ASP A 338 4.04 12.71 14.84
N ALA A 339 3.75 12.98 16.12
CA ALA A 339 4.12 14.22 16.79
C ALA A 339 5.63 14.41 17.01
N ASN A 340 6.45 13.35 16.83
CA ASN A 340 7.89 13.37 17.07
C ASN A 340 8.71 13.12 15.80
N LEU A 341 8.08 12.90 14.64
CA LEU A 341 8.78 12.87 13.36
C LEU A 341 9.03 14.32 12.91
N ALA A 342 10.28 14.65 12.66
CA ALA A 342 10.64 15.93 12.07
C ALA A 342 10.02 16.08 10.67
N GLY A 343 9.64 17.30 10.29
CA GLY A 343 8.90 17.61 9.05
C GLY A 343 9.60 17.22 7.73
N GLY A 344 10.84 16.70 7.77
CA GLY A 344 11.54 16.18 6.60
C GLY A 344 11.28 14.69 6.29
N MET A 345 10.66 13.94 7.21
CA MET A 345 10.40 12.51 7.04
C MET A 345 9.02 12.24 6.41
N GLY A 346 8.08 13.19 6.54
CA GLY A 346 6.86 13.32 5.74
C GLY A 346 5.93 12.10 5.75
N ILE A 347 5.69 11.49 6.92
CA ILE A 347 4.71 10.40 7.06
C ILE A 347 3.64 10.87 8.03
N ASP A 348 2.39 10.91 7.57
CA ASP A 348 1.25 11.10 8.46
C ASP A 348 0.84 9.74 9.01
N LEU A 349 0.87 9.57 10.33
CA LEU A 349 0.55 8.29 10.98
C LEU A 349 -0.75 8.32 11.78
N ALA A 350 -1.08 9.45 12.39
CA ALA A 350 -2.31 9.59 13.16
C ALA A 350 -3.37 10.39 12.40
N ILE A 351 -4.61 10.28 12.86
CA ILE A 351 -5.74 11.04 12.30
C ILE A 351 -6.66 11.51 13.42
N ASP A 352 -7.07 12.78 13.35
CA ASP A 352 -8.22 13.30 14.08
C ASP A 352 -9.47 13.03 13.24
N ALA A 353 -10.06 11.85 13.42
CA ALA A 353 -11.15 11.39 12.57
C ALA A 353 -12.41 12.23 12.79
N SER A 354 -12.68 12.66 14.02
CA SER A 354 -13.78 13.58 14.33
C SER A 354 -13.63 14.91 13.60
N PHE A 355 -12.44 15.51 13.57
CA PHE A 355 -12.18 16.75 12.85
C PHE A 355 -12.41 16.59 11.33
N VAL A 356 -11.85 15.53 10.74
CA VAL A 356 -12.01 15.25 9.31
C VAL A 356 -13.47 15.02 8.95
N ALA A 357 -14.20 14.24 9.76
CA ALA A 357 -15.63 13.98 9.56
C ALA A 357 -16.46 15.28 9.61
N ASN A 358 -16.25 16.13 10.61
CA ASN A 358 -16.99 17.39 10.76
C ASN A 358 -16.74 18.34 9.59
N THR A 359 -15.48 18.45 9.16
CA THR A 359 -15.08 19.28 8.02
C THR A 359 -15.70 18.76 6.71
N ALA A 360 -15.68 17.45 6.53
CA ALA A 360 -16.27 16.80 5.36
C ALA A 360 -17.79 17.00 5.34
N VAL A 361 -18.48 16.77 6.45
CA VAL A 361 -19.94 16.97 6.55
C VAL A 361 -20.31 18.39 6.12
N ALA A 362 -19.64 19.41 6.66
CA ALA A 362 -19.87 20.81 6.29
C ALA A 362 -19.72 21.10 4.79
N SER A 363 -19.00 20.25 4.05
CA SER A 363 -18.76 20.38 2.60
C SER A 363 -19.81 19.63 1.75
N LEU A 364 -20.76 18.91 2.36
CA LEU A 364 -21.78 18.13 1.67
C LEU A 364 -23.09 18.91 1.43
N PRO A 365 -23.87 18.58 0.39
CA PRO A 365 -25.24 19.08 0.22
C PRO A 365 -26.19 18.56 1.32
N GLY A 366 -27.35 19.20 1.49
CA GLY A 366 -28.38 18.80 2.47
C GLY A 366 -28.17 19.37 3.87
N GLU A 367 -28.93 18.85 4.84
CA GLU A 367 -28.89 19.30 6.24
C GLU A 367 -27.63 18.79 6.96
N GLN A 368 -26.98 19.67 7.71
CA GLN A 368 -25.69 19.39 8.34
C GLN A 368 -25.89 18.81 9.74
N THR A 369 -26.13 17.50 9.82
CA THR A 369 -26.35 16.80 11.08
C THR A 369 -25.11 15.97 11.49
N PRO A 370 -24.78 15.88 12.80
CA PRO A 370 -23.59 15.15 13.26
C PRO A 370 -23.56 13.66 12.89
N ASP A 371 -24.73 13.02 12.74
CA ASP A 371 -24.88 11.60 12.38
C ASP A 371 -24.54 11.28 10.91
N ARG A 372 -24.22 12.32 10.12
CA ARG A 372 -23.67 12.17 8.76
C ARG A 372 -22.17 11.90 8.74
N GLY A 373 -21.47 12.09 9.86
CA GLY A 373 -20.07 11.69 10.02
C GLY A 373 -19.94 10.27 10.58
N GLY A 374 -18.95 9.51 10.13
CA GLY A 374 -18.66 8.19 10.70
C GLY A 374 -17.29 7.64 10.27
N LEU A 375 -16.94 6.46 10.77
CA LEU A 375 -15.77 5.71 10.28
C LEU A 375 -16.16 4.81 9.12
N TRP A 376 -15.31 4.78 8.10
CA TRP A 376 -15.50 3.82 7.00
C TRP A 376 -15.14 2.42 7.48
N LEU A 377 -16.04 1.47 7.28
CA LEU A 377 -15.92 0.13 7.85
C LEU A 377 -14.84 -0.72 7.19
N PHE A 378 -14.54 -0.49 5.91
CA PHE A 378 -13.73 -1.41 5.09
C PHE A 378 -12.34 -1.73 5.69
N PRO A 379 -11.54 -0.76 6.20
CA PRO A 379 -10.27 -1.07 6.86
C PRO A 379 -10.41 -2.01 8.08
N PHE A 380 -11.50 -1.90 8.84
CA PHE A 380 -11.78 -2.78 9.99
C PHE A 380 -12.24 -4.16 9.53
N GLU A 381 -13.02 -4.24 8.44
CA GLU A 381 -13.43 -5.51 7.85
C GLU A 381 -12.26 -6.31 7.31
N VAL A 382 -11.23 -5.65 6.80
CA VAL A 382 -9.97 -6.28 6.39
C VAL A 382 -9.31 -6.98 7.59
N LEU A 383 -9.22 -6.30 8.74
CA LEU A 383 -8.65 -6.87 9.96
C LEU A 383 -9.49 -8.00 10.53
N ARG A 384 -10.83 -7.83 10.57
CA ARG A 384 -11.76 -8.89 10.99
C ARG A 384 -11.58 -10.14 10.14
N ASN A 385 -11.59 -10.01 8.81
CA ASN A 385 -11.43 -11.16 7.93
C ASN A 385 -10.05 -11.81 8.08
N ARG A 386 -8.98 -11.05 8.32
CA ARG A 386 -7.65 -11.60 8.64
C ARG A 386 -7.62 -12.38 9.94
N LEU A 387 -8.37 -11.93 10.95
CA LEU A 387 -8.49 -12.65 12.21
C LEU A 387 -9.28 -13.96 12.02
N GLU A 388 -10.38 -13.91 11.27
CA GLU A 388 -11.30 -15.05 11.10
C GLU A 388 -10.80 -16.08 10.06
N ARG A 389 -10.11 -15.63 9.01
CA ARG A 389 -9.70 -16.43 7.84
C ARG A 389 -8.19 -16.33 7.58
N GLY A 390 -7.40 -16.16 8.65
CA GLY A 390 -5.98 -15.82 8.58
C GLY A 390 -5.13 -16.74 7.73
N GLU A 391 -5.28 -18.06 7.86
CA GLU A 391 -4.48 -19.02 7.07
C GLU A 391 -4.76 -18.91 5.57
N LEU A 392 -6.03 -18.81 5.18
CA LEU A 392 -6.43 -18.66 3.77
C LEU A 392 -5.88 -17.37 3.18
N ILE A 393 -6.02 -16.25 3.91
CA ILE A 393 -5.56 -14.95 3.45
C ILE A 393 -4.03 -14.92 3.38
N ALA A 394 -3.34 -15.42 4.40
CA ALA A 394 -1.87 -15.49 4.43
C ALA A 394 -1.32 -16.35 3.28
N ASN A 395 -1.94 -17.49 2.97
CA ASN A 395 -1.56 -18.32 1.82
C ASN A 395 -1.82 -17.61 0.48
N THR A 396 -2.90 -16.83 0.38
CA THR A 396 -3.21 -16.03 -0.82
C THR A 396 -2.13 -14.95 -1.02
N VAL A 397 -1.82 -14.18 0.04
CA VAL A 397 -0.76 -13.16 0.02
C VAL A 397 0.59 -13.79 -0.36
N ALA A 398 0.97 -14.90 0.29
CA ALA A 398 2.24 -15.57 0.05
C ALA A 398 2.36 -16.07 -1.40
N SER A 399 1.29 -16.64 -1.95
CA SER A 399 1.24 -17.12 -3.34
C SER A 399 1.38 -15.98 -4.34
N GLU A 400 0.68 -14.87 -4.11
CA GLU A 400 0.69 -13.74 -5.03
C GLU A 400 1.98 -12.94 -4.96
N LEU A 401 2.48 -12.66 -3.76
CA LEU A 401 3.72 -11.90 -3.56
C LEU A 401 4.97 -12.77 -3.65
N ALA A 402 4.85 -14.06 -3.98
CA ALA A 402 5.99 -14.96 -4.16
C ALA A 402 7.02 -14.39 -5.15
N VAL A 403 6.57 -13.71 -6.21
CA VAL A 403 7.44 -13.06 -7.21
C VAL A 403 8.33 -11.97 -6.63
N MET A 404 7.90 -11.32 -5.53
CA MET A 404 8.70 -10.31 -4.82
C MET A 404 9.86 -10.93 -4.03
N THR A 405 9.83 -12.24 -3.79
CA THR A 405 10.85 -12.95 -3.01
C THR A 405 11.99 -13.50 -3.89
N LEU A 406 11.80 -13.55 -5.21
CA LEU A 406 12.80 -14.09 -6.13
C LEU A 406 14.06 -13.22 -6.15
N GLY A 407 15.20 -13.85 -5.87
CA GLY A 407 16.50 -13.18 -5.76
C GLY A 407 17.49 -13.60 -6.84
N PHE A 408 18.30 -12.66 -7.30
CA PHE A 408 19.47 -12.90 -8.14
C PHE A 408 20.72 -12.65 -7.32
N SER A 409 21.66 -13.60 -7.35
CA SER A 409 22.97 -13.42 -6.74
C SER A 409 23.98 -12.87 -7.75
N ASP A 410 24.97 -12.09 -7.30
CA ASP A 410 25.99 -11.50 -8.20
C ASP A 410 26.74 -12.52 -9.07
N ALA A 411 26.93 -13.76 -8.60
CA ALA A 411 27.49 -14.85 -9.41
C ALA A 411 26.64 -15.21 -10.65
N SER A 412 25.35 -14.90 -10.61
CA SER A 412 24.41 -15.13 -11.72
C SER A 412 24.46 -14.01 -12.78
N ARG A 413 25.23 -12.94 -12.55
CA ARG A 413 25.39 -11.79 -13.46
C ARG A 413 26.59 -11.90 -14.41
N GLY A 414 27.39 -12.96 -14.35
CA GLY A 414 28.62 -13.10 -15.16
C GLY A 414 29.68 -12.02 -14.89
N GLY A 415 29.52 -11.21 -13.84
CA GLY A 415 30.43 -10.13 -13.45
C GLY A 415 31.53 -10.60 -12.51
N ARG A 416 32.63 -9.82 -12.42
CA ARG A 416 33.70 -10.06 -11.45
C ARG A 416 33.14 -10.05 -10.01
N PRO A 417 33.60 -10.97 -9.13
CA PRO A 417 33.15 -10.99 -7.74
C PRO A 417 33.37 -9.64 -7.05
N SER A 418 32.44 -9.24 -6.19
CA SER A 418 32.64 -8.08 -5.32
C SER A 418 33.92 -8.22 -4.50
N ARG A 419 34.70 -7.14 -4.40
CA ARG A 419 35.92 -7.07 -3.57
C ARG A 419 35.65 -7.34 -2.07
N SER A 420 34.39 -7.28 -1.63
CA SER A 420 33.98 -7.51 -0.24
C SER A 420 33.68 -8.97 0.11
N GLY A 421 33.69 -9.91 -0.85
CA GLY A 421 33.40 -11.33 -0.60
C GLY A 421 31.94 -11.66 -0.23
N THR A 422 31.10 -10.66 0.05
CA THR A 422 29.66 -10.81 0.30
C THR A 422 28.89 -10.83 -1.02
N GLN A 423 28.30 -11.97 -1.35
CA GLN A 423 27.41 -12.14 -2.49
C GLN A 423 26.11 -11.38 -2.21
N LYS A 424 25.93 -10.19 -2.81
CA LYS A 424 24.70 -9.40 -2.61
C LYS A 424 23.59 -10.05 -3.44
N THR A 425 22.58 -10.58 -2.78
CA THR A 425 21.35 -11.05 -3.42
C THR A 425 20.41 -9.86 -3.59
N ILE A 426 19.96 -9.60 -4.81
CA ILE A 426 18.95 -8.58 -5.10
C ILE A 426 17.62 -9.25 -5.42
N ARG A 427 16.52 -8.76 -4.86
CA ARG A 427 15.14 -9.11 -5.24
C ARG A 427 14.66 -8.07 -6.25
N PRO A 428 14.84 -8.25 -7.57
CA PRO A 428 14.79 -7.13 -8.51
C PRO A 428 13.39 -6.55 -8.65
N LEU A 429 12.33 -7.37 -8.64
CA LEU A 429 10.97 -6.85 -8.73
C LEU A 429 10.59 -6.06 -7.47
N PHE A 430 10.89 -6.59 -6.29
CA PHE A 430 10.69 -5.86 -5.02
C PHE A 430 11.47 -4.55 -4.99
N ALA A 431 12.76 -4.59 -5.34
CA ALA A 431 13.60 -3.40 -5.41
C ALA A 431 13.06 -2.36 -6.39
N ALA A 432 12.58 -2.81 -7.56
CA ALA A 432 11.96 -1.93 -8.55
C ALA A 432 10.69 -1.24 -8.00
N ARG A 433 9.80 -1.98 -7.32
CA ARG A 433 8.59 -1.41 -6.72
C ARG A 433 8.90 -0.37 -5.65
N VAL A 434 9.78 -0.68 -4.71
CA VAL A 434 10.11 0.24 -3.61
C VAL A 434 10.82 1.49 -4.16
N ARG A 435 11.70 1.36 -5.16
CA ARG A 435 12.33 2.50 -5.84
C ARG A 435 11.34 3.35 -6.62
N GLU A 436 10.37 2.72 -7.29
CA GLU A 436 9.30 3.43 -7.99
C GLU A 436 8.46 4.26 -7.02
N PHE A 437 8.13 3.73 -5.83
CA PHE A 437 7.41 4.49 -4.80
C PHE A 437 8.16 5.75 -4.40
N ARG A 438 9.49 5.68 -4.27
CA ARG A 438 10.36 6.82 -3.98
C ARG A 438 10.60 7.77 -5.16
N GLY A 439 10.10 7.45 -6.36
CA GLY A 439 10.40 8.22 -7.56
C GLY A 439 11.84 8.04 -8.09
N ASP A 440 12.60 7.08 -7.56
CA ASP A 440 13.97 6.76 -8.01
C ASP A 440 13.92 5.96 -9.33
N LEU A 441 13.49 6.58 -10.43
CA LEU A 441 13.16 5.86 -11.66
C LEU A 441 14.39 5.48 -12.50
N ASP A 442 15.32 6.42 -12.67
CA ASP A 442 16.40 6.36 -13.67
C ASP A 442 17.76 5.96 -13.11
N GLY A 443 18.69 5.67 -14.03
CA GLY A 443 20.08 5.32 -13.70
C GLY A 443 20.28 3.85 -13.32
N PRO A 444 21.54 3.42 -13.10
CA PRO A 444 21.90 2.02 -12.85
C PRO A 444 21.35 1.48 -11.52
N ALA A 445 20.99 2.37 -10.61
CA ALA A 445 20.36 2.03 -9.33
C ALA A 445 18.84 2.29 -9.33
N GLY A 446 18.27 2.83 -10.41
CA GLY A 446 16.85 3.19 -10.48
C GLY A 446 15.90 2.01 -10.68
N ALA A 447 14.60 2.30 -10.55
CA ALA A 447 13.51 1.35 -10.69
C ALA A 447 13.48 0.70 -12.07
N LYS A 448 13.68 1.45 -13.16
CA LYS A 448 13.67 0.90 -14.53
C LYS A 448 14.77 -0.14 -14.72
N SER A 449 15.98 0.12 -14.21
CA SER A 449 17.08 -0.85 -14.26
C SER A 449 16.76 -2.12 -13.46
N ALA A 450 16.11 -1.98 -12.30
CA ALA A 450 15.68 -3.11 -11.50
C ALA A 450 14.54 -3.92 -12.19
N TYR A 451 13.60 -3.25 -12.86
CA TYR A 451 12.58 -3.93 -13.68
C TYR A 451 13.18 -4.68 -14.86
N LEU A 452 14.16 -4.10 -15.57
CA LEU A 452 14.88 -4.80 -16.63
C LEU A 452 15.58 -6.06 -16.10
N LEU A 453 16.16 -5.99 -14.91
CA LEU A 453 16.74 -7.17 -14.25
C LEU A 453 15.69 -8.23 -13.86
N ALA A 454 14.47 -7.81 -13.52
CA ALA A 454 13.35 -8.69 -13.26
C ALA A 454 12.75 -9.34 -14.53
N ARG A 455 13.38 -9.14 -15.71
CA ARG A 455 12.97 -9.72 -16.99
C ARG A 455 14.04 -10.66 -17.57
N PRO A 456 14.36 -11.78 -16.89
CA PRO A 456 15.36 -12.72 -17.38
C PRO A 456 14.97 -13.32 -18.74
N SER A 457 15.99 -13.68 -19.54
CA SER A 457 15.78 -14.42 -20.79
C SER A 457 15.27 -15.83 -20.51
N GLU A 458 14.62 -16.46 -21.50
CA GLU A 458 14.15 -17.84 -21.36
C GLU A 458 15.29 -18.83 -21.05
N GLU A 459 16.47 -18.60 -21.63
CA GLU A 459 17.66 -19.39 -21.33
C GLU A 459 18.07 -19.27 -19.87
N MET A 460 18.04 -18.04 -19.33
CA MET A 460 18.34 -17.80 -17.93
C MET A 460 17.32 -18.49 -17.00
N ILE A 461 16.03 -18.45 -17.35
CA ILE A 461 14.98 -19.16 -16.59
C ILE A 461 15.23 -20.67 -16.60
N ARG A 462 15.53 -21.26 -17.78
CA ARG A 462 15.89 -22.68 -17.88
C ARG A 462 17.10 -23.04 -17.02
N ASN A 463 18.14 -22.21 -17.03
CA ASN A 463 19.35 -22.42 -16.24
C ASN A 463 19.07 -22.34 -14.73
N PHE A 464 18.17 -21.46 -14.29
CA PHE A 464 17.77 -21.42 -12.87
C PHE A 464 16.92 -22.63 -12.48
N ALA A 465 16.01 -23.07 -13.34
CA ALA A 465 15.16 -24.23 -13.09
C ALA A 465 15.97 -25.53 -12.91
N GLN A 466 17.14 -25.65 -13.56
CA GLN A 466 18.06 -26.77 -13.38
C GLN A 466 18.74 -26.82 -11.99
N ARG A 467 18.72 -25.71 -11.23
CA ARG A 467 19.34 -25.62 -9.90
C ARG A 467 18.41 -26.05 -8.77
N VAL A 468 17.14 -26.30 -9.06
CA VAL A 468 16.14 -26.78 -8.10
C VAL A 468 15.76 -28.24 -8.38
N PRO A 469 15.21 -28.98 -7.40
CA PRO A 469 14.76 -30.35 -7.64
C PRO A 469 13.78 -30.45 -8.83
N PRO A 470 13.83 -31.52 -9.66
CA PRO A 470 13.01 -31.64 -10.87
C PRO A 470 11.50 -31.48 -10.64
N GLN A 471 11.01 -31.91 -9.48
CA GLN A 471 9.60 -31.79 -9.08
C GLN A 471 9.15 -30.33 -8.87
N GLN A 472 10.10 -29.41 -8.67
CA GLN A 472 9.84 -27.98 -8.41
C GLN A 472 10.23 -27.08 -9.60
N ALA A 473 10.98 -27.61 -10.57
CA ALA A 473 11.53 -26.85 -11.69
C ALA A 473 10.46 -26.11 -12.51
N GLU A 474 9.29 -26.75 -12.72
CA GLU A 474 8.19 -26.14 -13.48
C GLU A 474 7.53 -24.99 -12.69
N ILE A 475 7.21 -25.21 -11.41
CA ILE A 475 6.65 -24.17 -10.52
C ILE A 475 7.60 -22.98 -10.44
N PHE A 476 8.89 -23.26 -10.30
CA PHE A 476 9.92 -22.24 -10.24
C PHE A 476 10.02 -21.45 -11.55
N SER A 477 9.99 -22.12 -12.71
CA SER A 477 9.99 -21.46 -14.03
C SER A 477 8.79 -20.52 -14.18
N ARG A 478 7.58 -21.00 -13.82
CA ARG A 478 6.35 -20.20 -13.85
C ARG A 478 6.43 -18.95 -12.97
N LEU A 479 7.10 -19.02 -11.81
CA LEU A 479 7.30 -17.86 -10.94
C LEU A 479 8.20 -16.80 -11.60
N TYR A 480 9.29 -17.20 -12.29
CA TYR A 480 10.14 -16.25 -13.02
C TYR A 480 9.46 -15.67 -14.25
N GLU A 481 8.65 -16.46 -14.96
CA GLU A 481 7.82 -15.97 -16.07
C GLU A 481 6.82 -14.94 -15.57
N ARG A 482 6.15 -15.19 -14.44
CA ARG A 482 5.25 -14.22 -13.82
C ARG A 482 5.97 -12.94 -13.39
N MET A 483 7.13 -13.05 -12.74
CA MET A 483 7.96 -11.88 -12.40
C MET A 483 8.33 -11.06 -13.64
N LYS A 484 8.69 -11.72 -14.76
CA LYS A 484 8.97 -11.07 -16.04
C LYS A 484 7.75 -10.36 -16.60
N GLN A 485 6.56 -10.97 -16.53
CA GLN A 485 5.31 -10.35 -16.96
C GLN A 485 5.00 -9.09 -16.14
N ASP A 486 5.07 -9.18 -14.80
CA ASP A 486 4.86 -8.05 -13.88
C ASP A 486 5.80 -6.88 -14.21
N ALA A 487 7.10 -7.17 -14.35
CA ALA A 487 8.09 -6.15 -14.69
C ALA A 487 7.89 -5.54 -16.09
N THR A 488 7.44 -6.32 -17.07
CA THR A 488 7.19 -5.85 -18.43
C THR A 488 6.00 -4.90 -18.47
N TYR A 489 4.89 -5.26 -17.81
CA TYR A 489 3.73 -4.39 -17.67
C TYR A 489 4.09 -3.08 -16.97
N ARG A 490 4.85 -3.15 -15.86
CA ARG A 490 5.28 -1.95 -15.11
C ARG A 490 6.15 -1.00 -15.94
N LEU A 491 7.04 -1.51 -16.78
CA LEU A 491 7.81 -0.69 -17.72
C LEU A 491 6.89 0.01 -18.74
N GLY A 492 5.85 -0.67 -19.24
CA GLY A 492 4.83 -0.06 -20.08
C GLY A 492 4.10 1.10 -19.40
N ILE A 493 3.72 0.93 -18.13
CA ILE A 493 3.07 1.97 -17.33
C ILE A 493 4.00 3.18 -17.07
N LEU A 494 5.27 2.93 -16.75
CA LEU A 494 6.24 4.01 -16.52
C LEU A 494 6.54 4.80 -17.80
N THR A 495 6.74 4.11 -18.93
CA THR A 495 6.97 4.76 -20.23
C THR A 495 5.75 5.56 -20.68
N LEU A 496 4.53 5.08 -20.41
CA LEU A 496 3.30 5.82 -20.64
C LEU A 496 3.26 7.11 -19.80
N LYS A 497 3.57 7.03 -18.50
CA LYS A 497 3.64 8.20 -17.60
C LYS A 497 4.64 9.25 -18.12
N GLU A 498 5.77 8.80 -18.67
CA GLU A 498 6.81 9.66 -19.25
C GLU A 498 6.48 10.17 -20.65
N LYS A 499 5.26 9.90 -21.16
CA LYS A 499 4.80 10.29 -22.49
C LYS A 499 5.65 9.73 -23.63
N GLN A 500 6.37 8.64 -23.38
CA GLN A 500 7.11 7.89 -24.40
C GLN A 500 6.16 6.90 -25.08
N PHE A 501 5.18 7.42 -25.82
CA PHE A 501 4.03 6.64 -26.28
C PHE A 501 4.41 5.46 -27.18
N ASP A 502 5.38 5.61 -28.08
CA ASP A 502 5.81 4.49 -28.94
C ASP A 502 6.41 3.33 -28.13
N ALA A 503 7.24 3.64 -27.12
CA ALA A 503 7.80 2.64 -26.21
C ALA A 503 6.71 2.01 -25.34
N ALA A 504 5.76 2.81 -24.85
CA ALA A 504 4.62 2.33 -24.09
C ALA A 504 3.76 1.36 -24.92
N ILE A 505 3.48 1.68 -26.18
CA ILE A 505 2.75 0.82 -27.11
C ILE A 505 3.50 -0.51 -27.29
N ASP A 506 4.82 -0.49 -27.51
CA ASP A 506 5.61 -1.71 -27.65
C ASP A 506 5.51 -2.62 -26.40
N TYR A 507 5.67 -2.04 -25.21
CA TYR A 507 5.55 -2.78 -23.95
C TYR A 507 4.15 -3.34 -23.69
N LEU A 508 3.11 -2.54 -23.91
CA LEU A 508 1.74 -2.88 -23.58
C LEU A 508 1.12 -3.82 -24.62
N GLU A 509 1.29 -3.53 -25.91
CA GLU A 509 0.71 -4.32 -26.98
C GLU A 509 1.53 -5.58 -27.26
N ARG A 510 2.78 -5.44 -27.71
CA ARG A 510 3.60 -6.57 -28.15
C ARG A 510 4.09 -7.42 -26.99
N MET A 511 4.58 -6.78 -25.92
CA MET A 511 5.29 -7.48 -24.83
C MET A 511 4.42 -7.85 -23.63
N THR A 512 3.15 -7.45 -23.62
CA THR A 512 2.19 -7.82 -22.57
C THR A 512 1.00 -8.56 -23.20
N LEU A 513 0.18 -7.88 -24.01
CA LEU A 513 -1.05 -8.45 -24.57
C LEU A 513 -0.78 -9.59 -25.55
N GLN A 514 0.09 -9.39 -26.53
CA GLN A 514 0.35 -10.40 -27.58
C GLN A 514 1.21 -11.57 -27.07
N SER A 515 2.18 -11.29 -26.18
CA SER A 515 3.07 -12.33 -25.65
C SER A 515 2.40 -13.22 -24.61
N THR A 516 1.37 -12.73 -23.92
CA THR A 516 0.65 -13.50 -22.90
C THR A 516 -0.85 -13.17 -22.96
N PRO A 517 -1.59 -13.73 -23.95
CA PRO A 517 -3.00 -13.41 -24.18
C PRO A 517 -3.97 -13.72 -23.03
N ASP A 518 -3.54 -14.57 -22.09
CA ASP A 518 -4.29 -14.91 -20.86
C ASP A 518 -3.58 -14.41 -19.59
N GLY A 519 -2.74 -13.38 -19.74
CA GLY A 519 -1.94 -12.82 -18.66
C GLY A 519 -2.76 -11.99 -17.65
N PRO A 520 -2.31 -11.90 -16.38
CA PRO A 520 -3.04 -11.18 -15.33
C PRO A 520 -3.10 -9.65 -15.56
N TRP A 521 -2.31 -9.13 -16.50
CA TRP A 521 -2.18 -7.71 -16.79
C TRP A 521 -2.93 -7.27 -18.05
N ASN A 522 -3.73 -8.14 -18.66
CA ASN A 522 -4.29 -7.85 -19.98
C ASN A 522 -5.33 -6.73 -19.96
N ASP A 523 -6.29 -6.80 -19.07
CA ASP A 523 -7.27 -5.72 -18.92
C ASP A 523 -6.64 -4.36 -18.62
N PRO A 524 -5.77 -4.21 -17.59
CA PRO A 524 -5.16 -2.92 -17.32
C PRO A 524 -4.17 -2.49 -18.41
N ALA A 525 -3.48 -3.41 -19.09
CA ALA A 525 -2.63 -3.07 -20.24
C ALA A 525 -3.46 -2.55 -21.43
N ARG A 526 -4.66 -3.09 -21.63
CA ARG A 526 -5.60 -2.62 -22.67
C ARG A 526 -6.05 -1.19 -22.41
N LEU A 527 -6.39 -0.87 -21.16
CA LEU A 527 -6.77 0.49 -20.76
C LEU A 527 -5.60 1.48 -20.89
N ALA A 528 -4.40 1.09 -20.44
CA ALA A 528 -3.20 1.90 -20.63
C ALA A 528 -2.84 2.09 -22.11
N LEU A 529 -3.04 1.07 -22.94
CA LEU A 529 -2.84 1.15 -24.38
C LEU A 529 -3.86 2.10 -25.03
N ALA A 530 -5.12 2.11 -24.57
CA ALA A 530 -6.12 3.06 -25.05
C ALA A 530 -5.69 4.51 -24.80
N GLN A 531 -5.12 4.80 -23.63
CA GLN A 531 -4.54 6.13 -23.33
C GLN A 531 -3.39 6.49 -24.27
N ALA A 532 -2.49 5.54 -24.57
CA ALA A 532 -1.41 5.77 -25.53
C ALA A 532 -1.94 6.01 -26.95
N MET A 533 -2.99 5.29 -27.36
CA MET A 533 -3.64 5.46 -28.66
C MET A 533 -4.35 6.82 -28.76
N GLU A 534 -5.06 7.25 -27.71
CA GLU A 534 -5.66 8.58 -27.66
C GLU A 534 -4.59 9.68 -27.79
N ALA A 535 -3.52 9.59 -27.01
CA ALA A 535 -2.44 10.58 -26.99
C ALA A 535 -1.66 10.67 -28.32
N THR A 536 -1.68 9.61 -29.12
CA THR A 536 -1.06 9.57 -30.46
C THR A 536 -2.06 9.86 -31.60
N GLY A 537 -3.29 10.28 -31.28
CA GLY A 537 -4.33 10.63 -32.24
C GLY A 537 -5.03 9.43 -32.90
N ARG A 538 -4.77 8.20 -32.44
CA ARG A 538 -5.40 6.97 -32.94
C ARG A 538 -6.73 6.72 -32.22
N ILE A 539 -7.63 7.70 -32.28
CA ILE A 539 -8.87 7.76 -31.49
C ILE A 539 -9.75 6.53 -31.69
N GLN A 540 -9.94 6.08 -32.93
CA GLN A 540 -10.74 4.88 -33.20
C GLN A 540 -10.18 3.61 -32.55
N LYS A 541 -8.85 3.49 -32.47
CA LYS A 541 -8.21 2.36 -31.80
C LYS A 541 -8.38 2.45 -30.28
N ALA A 542 -8.28 3.65 -29.72
CA ALA A 542 -8.56 3.87 -28.29
C ALA A 542 -10.00 3.48 -27.93
N ILE A 543 -10.99 3.91 -28.74
CA ILE A 543 -12.40 3.55 -28.57
C ILE A 543 -12.60 2.03 -28.58
N GLN A 544 -12.03 1.33 -29.57
CA GLN A 544 -12.12 -0.14 -29.65
C GLN A 544 -11.56 -0.84 -28.41
N LEU A 545 -10.40 -0.37 -27.92
CA LEU A 545 -9.77 -0.93 -26.73
C LEU A 545 -10.64 -0.76 -25.49
N LEU A 546 -11.21 0.43 -25.29
CA LEU A 546 -12.10 0.76 -24.17
C LEU A 546 -13.41 -0.04 -24.21
N GLU A 547 -13.99 -0.23 -25.38
CA GLU A 547 -15.23 -1.01 -25.56
C GLU A 547 -15.05 -2.50 -25.30
N SER A 548 -13.85 -3.03 -25.54
CA SER A 548 -13.48 -4.41 -25.26
C SER A 548 -13.01 -4.66 -23.81
N ASP A 549 -13.12 -3.66 -22.93
CA ASP A 549 -12.82 -3.86 -21.51
C ASP A 549 -13.88 -4.75 -20.86
N GLU A 550 -13.44 -5.86 -20.28
CA GLU A 550 -14.30 -6.81 -19.54
C GLU A 550 -14.11 -6.69 -18.02
N SER A 551 -13.16 -5.87 -17.58
CA SER A 551 -12.84 -5.69 -16.17
C SER A 551 -14.02 -5.08 -15.39
N PRO A 552 -13.94 -5.05 -14.05
CA PRO A 552 -14.89 -4.28 -13.24
C PRO A 552 -15.01 -2.79 -13.64
N GLN A 553 -13.99 -2.21 -14.29
CA GLN A 553 -13.97 -0.81 -14.72
C GLN A 553 -14.67 -0.57 -16.07
N ARG A 554 -15.11 -1.62 -16.77
CA ARG A 554 -15.71 -1.54 -18.12
C ARG A 554 -16.79 -0.48 -18.30
N PHE A 555 -17.55 -0.16 -17.26
CA PHE A 555 -18.57 0.89 -17.35
C PHE A 555 -17.95 2.28 -17.49
N GLY A 556 -16.91 2.59 -16.71
CA GLY A 556 -16.11 3.81 -16.89
C GLY A 556 -15.41 3.83 -18.25
N SER A 557 -14.88 2.69 -18.69
CA SER A 557 -14.26 2.56 -20.03
C SER A 557 -15.26 2.87 -21.15
N ARG A 558 -16.52 2.43 -21.04
CA ARG A 558 -17.59 2.74 -21.99
C ARG A 558 -18.02 4.20 -21.96
N VAL A 559 -18.07 4.83 -20.78
CA VAL A 559 -18.30 6.27 -20.65
C VAL A 559 -17.20 7.05 -21.36
N GLU A 560 -15.95 6.66 -21.15
CA GLU A 560 -14.80 7.31 -21.79
C GLU A 560 -14.80 7.09 -23.31
N ALA A 561 -15.13 5.89 -23.80
CA ALA A 561 -15.31 5.64 -25.23
C ALA A 561 -16.41 6.54 -25.83
N ALA A 562 -17.51 6.75 -25.12
CA ALA A 562 -18.58 7.65 -25.56
C ALA A 562 -18.13 9.12 -25.60
N ARG A 563 -17.25 9.55 -24.67
CA ARG A 563 -16.61 10.86 -24.72
C ARG A 563 -15.73 11.00 -25.96
N LEU A 564 -14.87 10.02 -26.23
CA LEU A 564 -13.95 10.05 -27.38
C LEU A 564 -14.67 10.12 -28.72
N ARG A 565 -15.84 9.47 -28.87
CA ARG A 565 -16.65 9.56 -30.10
C ARG A 565 -17.14 10.98 -30.42
N LYS A 566 -17.16 11.88 -29.44
CA LYS A 566 -17.53 13.29 -29.64
C LYS A 566 -16.34 14.14 -30.13
N ILE A 567 -15.13 13.62 -30.09
CA ILE A 567 -13.92 14.29 -30.59
C ILE A 567 -13.86 14.07 -32.11
N PRO A 568 -13.81 15.14 -32.94
CA PRO A 568 -13.62 15.00 -34.38
C PRO A 568 -12.26 14.34 -34.68
N ASP A 569 -12.23 13.37 -35.60
CA ASP A 569 -10.97 12.74 -36.04
C ASP A 569 -10.01 13.83 -36.58
N ILE A 570 -8.83 13.94 -35.98
CA ILE A 570 -7.73 14.74 -36.52
C ILE A 570 -7.03 13.82 -37.52
N GLU A 571 -7.28 14.00 -38.83
CA GLU A 571 -6.48 13.32 -39.85
C GLU A 571 -4.99 13.59 -39.58
N PRO A 572 -4.14 12.54 -39.50
CA PRO A 572 -2.72 12.75 -39.36
C PRO A 572 -2.24 13.56 -40.56
N LYS A 573 -1.62 14.71 -40.31
CA LYS A 573 -0.87 15.42 -41.35
C LYS A 573 0.15 14.44 -41.92
N VAL A 574 -0.15 13.92 -43.10
CA VAL A 574 0.84 13.27 -43.94
C VAL A 574 1.93 14.32 -44.12
N SER A 575 3.09 14.06 -43.51
CA SER A 575 4.26 14.87 -43.80
C SER A 575 4.55 14.67 -45.29
N ASP A 576 4.28 15.70 -46.09
CA ASP A 576 4.74 15.78 -47.48
C ASP A 576 6.27 15.83 -47.46
N SER A 577 6.91 14.68 -47.27
CA SER A 577 8.27 14.43 -47.72
C SER A 577 8.19 13.90 -49.16
N SER A 578 7.69 14.75 -50.07
CA SER A 578 8.02 14.57 -51.47
C SER A 578 9.55 14.71 -51.61
N PRO A 579 10.26 13.73 -52.18
CA PRO A 579 11.68 13.86 -52.41
C PRO A 579 11.91 15.00 -53.41
N SER A 580 12.61 16.04 -52.96
CA SER A 580 13.12 17.10 -53.81
C SER A 580 13.90 16.47 -54.97
N ALA A 581 13.34 16.59 -56.18
CA ALA A 581 14.04 16.25 -57.40
C ALA A 581 15.27 17.16 -57.52
N LEU A 582 16.45 16.54 -57.52
CA LEU A 582 17.72 17.18 -57.84
C LEU A 582 17.62 17.94 -59.18
N PRO A 583 18.13 19.19 -59.27
CA PRO A 583 18.20 19.88 -60.53
C PRO A 583 19.22 19.19 -61.44
N LYS A 584 18.78 18.77 -62.63
CA LYS A 584 19.69 18.37 -63.70
C LYS A 584 20.43 19.62 -64.19
N GLY A 585 21.73 19.68 -63.93
CA GLY A 585 22.65 20.63 -64.53
C GLY A 585 23.59 19.93 -65.50
N THR A 586 23.75 20.57 -66.67
CA THR A 586 24.59 20.29 -67.85
C THR A 586 24.26 19.09 -68.71
#